data_AF-A0A9P5E975-F1
#
_entry.id   AF-A0A9P5E975-F1
#
_cell.length_a   1.000
_cell.length_b   1.000
_cell.length_c   1.000
_cell.angle_alpha   90.00
_cell.angle_beta   90.00
_cell.angle_gamma   90.00
#
_symmetry.space_group_name_H-M   'P 1'
#
loop_
_entity.id
_entity.type
_entity.pdbx_description
1 polymer ?
#
loop_
_entity_poly.entity_id
_entity_poly.type
_entity_poly.pdbx_seq_one_letter_code
_entity_poly.pdbx_strand_id
1 'polypeptide(L)'
;MRFERFDDLVTSYYADEFEEASKLFHEQRFSRIRELPGVFAEILEGTRRWEPSERRGLGEEVLKEAEAVLMRRKEGRRGEHTGDEIDRREDLLADNA
;
A
#
# COMPACT_ATOMS: atom_id res chain seq x y z
N MET A 1 9.58 -15.44 17.00
CA MET A 1 8.24 -14.95 17.42
C MET A 1 7.32 -16.14 17.64
N ARG A 2 6.42 -16.06 18.62
CA ARG A 2 5.32 -17.02 18.79
C ARG A 2 4.03 -16.27 18.44
N PHE A 3 3.27 -16.79 17.49
CA PHE A 3 1.99 -16.22 17.06
C PHE A 3 0.86 -16.96 17.74
N GLU A 4 -0.17 -16.23 18.18
CA GLU A 4 -1.33 -16.81 18.87
C GLU A 4 -2.42 -17.24 17.89
N ARG A 5 -2.50 -16.57 16.74
CA ARG A 5 -3.44 -16.89 15.66
C ARG A 5 -2.73 -16.92 14.31
N PHE A 6 -3.36 -17.60 13.35
CA PHE A 6 -2.91 -17.61 11.96
C PHE A 6 -2.86 -16.20 11.37
N ASP A 7 -3.89 -15.38 11.64
CA ASP A 7 -3.94 -14.00 11.18
C ASP A 7 -2.72 -13.21 11.65
N ASP A 8 -2.27 -13.40 12.90
CA ASP A 8 -1.14 -12.66 13.46
C ASP A 8 0.19 -13.05 12.78
N LEU A 9 0.35 -14.33 12.44
CA LEU A 9 1.48 -14.83 11.64
C LEU A 9 1.48 -14.22 10.24
N VAL A 10 0.34 -14.25 9.55
CA VAL A 10 0.21 -13.73 8.18
C VAL A 10 0.42 -12.22 8.15
N THR A 11 -0.15 -11.49 9.11
CA THR A 11 0.05 -10.06 9.25
C THR A 11 1.52 -9.72 9.47
N SER A 12 2.20 -10.37 10.41
CA SER A 12 3.64 -10.13 10.62
C SER A 12 4.46 -10.49 9.38
N TYR A 13 4.16 -11.61 8.73
CA TYR A 13 4.83 -12.01 7.49
C TYR A 13 4.64 -11.02 6.34
N TYR A 14 3.49 -10.34 6.20
CA TYR A 14 3.27 -9.39 5.11
C TYR A 14 3.48 -7.93 5.49
N ALA A 15 3.55 -7.57 6.77
CA ALA A 15 3.71 -6.19 7.24
C ALA A 15 5.13 -5.86 7.76
N ASP A 16 5.82 -6.80 8.40
CA ASP A 16 7.14 -6.55 8.98
C ASP A 16 8.25 -6.70 7.94
N GLU A 17 9.44 -6.18 8.21
CA GLU A 17 10.61 -6.39 7.36
C GLU A 17 11.55 -7.41 7.99
N PHE A 18 11.90 -8.44 7.23
CA PHE A 18 13.00 -9.33 7.59
C PHE A 18 14.34 -8.67 7.23
N GLU A 19 15.39 -9.09 7.92
CA GLU A 19 16.76 -8.67 7.61
C GLU A 19 17.12 -8.99 6.15
N GLU A 20 17.62 -8.01 5.39
CA GLU A 20 17.85 -8.13 3.94
C GLU A 20 18.81 -9.27 3.57
N ALA A 21 19.76 -9.58 4.45
CA ALA A 21 20.70 -10.69 4.27
C ALA A 21 20.05 -12.08 4.42
N SER A 22 18.82 -12.14 4.91
CA SER A 22 18.11 -13.39 5.14
C SER A 22 17.44 -13.91 3.87
N LYS A 23 17.44 -15.23 3.69
CA LYS A 23 16.68 -15.90 2.63
C LYS A 23 15.19 -15.55 2.68
N LEU A 24 14.66 -15.37 3.88
CA LEU A 24 13.26 -15.08 4.13
C LEU A 24 12.84 -13.70 3.63
N PHE A 25 13.75 -12.71 3.64
CA PHE A 25 13.51 -11.41 3.03
C PHE A 25 13.20 -11.52 1.52
N HIS A 26 13.98 -12.33 0.80
CA HIS A 26 13.76 -12.52 -0.64
C HIS A 26 12.45 -13.26 -0.94
N GLU A 27 12.12 -14.28 -0.14
CA GLU A 27 10.86 -15.02 -0.25
C GLU A 27 9.65 -14.12 0.06
N GLN A 28 9.73 -13.33 1.13
CA GLN A 28 8.71 -12.34 1.50
C GLN A 28 8.51 -11.31 0.40
N ARG A 29 9.61 -10.74 -0.12
CA ARG A 29 9.57 -9.77 -1.22
C ARG A 29 8.93 -10.37 -2.48
N PHE A 30 9.32 -11.60 -2.84
CA PHE A 30 8.74 -12.29 -3.98
C PHE A 30 7.23 -12.50 -3.80
N SER A 31 6.82 -13.02 -2.63
CA SER A 31 5.42 -13.27 -2.33
C SER A 31 4.59 -11.98 -2.37
N ARG A 32 5.07 -10.89 -1.75
CA ARG A 32 4.42 -9.56 -1.79
C ARG A 32 4.21 -9.04 -3.22
N ILE A 33 5.17 -9.25 -4.11
CA ILE A 33 5.11 -8.71 -5.48
C ILE A 33 4.27 -9.60 -6.41
N ARG A 34 4.41 -10.93 -6.30
CA ARG A 34 3.87 -11.85 -7.32
C ARG A 34 2.66 -12.66 -6.87
N GLU A 35 2.59 -13.03 -5.59
CA GLU A 35 1.60 -13.99 -5.09
C GLU A 35 0.46 -13.29 -4.36
N LEU A 36 0.81 -12.35 -3.46
CA LEU A 36 -0.15 -11.64 -2.62
C LEU A 36 -1.25 -10.95 -3.43
N PRO A 37 -0.99 -10.29 -4.58
CA PRO A 37 -2.05 -9.73 -5.41
C PRO A 37 -3.06 -10.78 -5.89
N GLY A 38 -2.58 -11.97 -6.27
CA GLY A 38 -3.42 -13.09 -6.70
C GLY A 38 -4.27 -13.65 -5.55
N VAL A 39 -3.63 -13.87 -4.39
CA VAL A 39 -4.33 -14.29 -3.16
C VAL A 39 -5.43 -13.30 -2.79
N PHE A 40 -5.14 -12.00 -2.84
CA PHE A 40 -6.11 -10.96 -2.53
C PHE A 40 -7.30 -11.00 -3.50
N ALA A 41 -7.04 -11.16 -4.79
CA ALA A 41 -8.10 -11.29 -5.80
C ALA A 41 -9.00 -12.52 -5.56
N GLU A 42 -8.40 -13.66 -5.23
CA GLU A 42 -9.13 -14.89 -4.92
C GLU A 42 -9.99 -14.77 -3.66
N ILE A 43 -9.46 -14.16 -2.59
CA ILE A 43 -10.22 -13.89 -1.36
C ILE A 43 -11.41 -12.99 -1.67
N LEU A 44 -11.19 -11.88 -2.39
CA LEU A 44 -12.25 -10.95 -2.76
C LEU A 44 -13.34 -11.63 -3.61
N GLU A 45 -12.97 -12.48 -4.56
CA GLU A 45 -13.94 -13.27 -5.32
C GLU A 45 -14.71 -14.24 -4.41
N GLY A 46 -14.02 -14.93 -3.51
CA GLY A 46 -14.61 -15.84 -2.52
C GLY A 46 -15.63 -15.15 -1.62
N THR A 47 -15.40 -13.89 -1.24
CA THR A 47 -16.29 -13.13 -0.35
C THR A 47 -17.68 -12.90 -0.92
N ARG A 48 -17.87 -13.07 -2.24
CA ARG A 48 -19.19 -12.98 -2.87
C ARG A 48 -20.17 -14.02 -2.34
N ARG A 49 -19.66 -15.12 -1.76
CA ARG A 49 -20.44 -16.21 -1.18
C ARG A 49 -20.62 -16.08 0.33
N TRP A 50 -20.01 -15.09 0.97
CA TRP A 50 -20.13 -14.88 2.41
C TRP A 50 -21.47 -14.24 2.77
N GLU A 51 -21.84 -14.34 4.04
CA GLU A 51 -23.01 -13.61 4.53
C GLU A 51 -22.81 -12.10 4.36
N PRO A 52 -23.88 -11.32 4.10
CA PRO A 52 -23.75 -9.89 3.85
C PRO A 52 -23.04 -9.11 4.96
N SER A 53 -23.19 -9.51 6.22
CA SER A 53 -22.51 -8.91 7.37
C SER A 53 -21.00 -9.13 7.35
N GLU A 54 -20.54 -10.32 6.98
CA GLU A 54 -19.12 -10.69 6.92
C GLU A 54 -18.43 -9.99 5.75
N ARG A 55 -19.08 -9.98 4.58
CA ARG A 55 -18.56 -9.30 3.38
C ARG A 55 -18.46 -7.79 3.58
N ARG A 56 -19.42 -7.19 4.30
CA ARG A 56 -19.46 -5.73 4.54
C ARG A 56 -18.19 -5.25 5.23
N GLY A 57 -17.73 -5.96 6.26
CA GLY A 57 -16.53 -5.56 7.02
C GLY A 57 -15.28 -5.48 6.15
N LEU A 58 -15.00 -6.52 5.36
CA LEU A 58 -13.86 -6.52 4.45
C LEU A 58 -14.00 -5.45 3.34
N GLY A 59 -15.20 -5.31 2.78
CA GLY A 59 -15.45 -4.33 1.72
C GLY A 59 -15.24 -2.89 2.16
N GLU A 60 -15.62 -2.54 3.40
CA GLU A 60 -15.40 -1.21 3.97
C GLU A 60 -13.90 -0.90 4.15
N GLU A 61 -13.11 -1.83 4.69
CA GLU A 61 -11.67 -1.61 4.85
C GLU A 61 -10.95 -1.53 3.50
N VAL A 62 -11.33 -2.35 2.50
CA VAL A 62 -10.76 -2.25 1.14
C VAL A 62 -11.06 -0.89 0.51
N LEU A 63 -12.28 -0.37 0.65
CA LEU A 63 -12.64 0.93 0.12
C LEU A 63 -11.84 2.06 0.78
N LYS A 64 -11.76 2.03 2.11
CA LYS A 64 -10.99 3.00 2.90
C LYS A 64 -9.52 3.06 2.50
N GLU A 65 -8.87 1.91 2.33
CA GLU A 65 -7.47 1.87 1.90
C GLU A 65 -7.29 2.31 0.44
N ALA A 66 -8.23 1.97 -0.46
CA ALA A 66 -8.21 2.46 -1.84
C ALA A 66 -8.32 3.99 -1.90
N GLU A 67 -9.20 4.58 -1.08
CA GLU A 67 -9.32 6.03 -0.93
C GLU A 67 -8.03 6.66 -0.39
N ALA A 68 -7.41 6.07 0.64
CA ALA A 68 -6.15 6.54 1.20
C ALA A 68 -5.01 6.57 0.16
N VAL A 69 -4.91 5.54 -0.69
CA VAL A 69 -3.95 5.51 -1.80
C VAL A 69 -4.18 6.65 -2.80
N LEU A 70 -5.44 6.91 -3.15
CA LEU A 70 -5.79 8.01 -4.07
C LEU A 70 -5.48 9.38 -3.46
N MET A 71 -5.71 9.57 -2.17
CA MET A 71 -5.39 10.83 -1.48
C MET A 71 -3.89 11.09 -1.41
N ARG A 72 -3.08 10.10 -1.03
CA ARG A 72 -1.60 10.21 -1.05
C ARG A 72 -1.07 10.62 -2.42
N ARG A 73 -1.65 10.07 -3.50
CA ARG A 73 -1.27 10.44 -4.87
C ARG A 73 -1.62 11.89 -5.21
N LYS A 74 -2.75 12.41 -4.74
CA LYS A 74 -3.16 13.81 -4.96
C LYS A 74 -2.26 14.79 -4.21
N GLU A 75 -1.86 14.43 -2.98
CA GLU A 75 -0.94 15.23 -2.17
C GLU A 75 0.46 15.31 -2.81
N GLY A 76 1.00 14.18 -3.28
CA GLY A 76 2.27 14.16 -4.03
C GLY A 76 2.23 15.06 -5.28
N ARG A 77 1.15 15.00 -6.06
CA ARG A 77 0.97 15.85 -7.25
C ARG A 77 0.80 17.33 -6.94
N ARG A 78 0.21 17.68 -5.79
CA ARG A 78 0.08 19.08 -5.37
C ARG A 78 1.43 19.64 -4.92
N GLY A 79 2.25 18.82 -4.25
CA GLY A 79 3.64 19.16 -3.91
C GLY A 79 4.53 19.38 -5.13
N GLU A 80 4.43 18.52 -6.16
CA GLU A 80 5.15 18.69 -7.43
C GLU A 80 4.77 19.99 -8.15
N HIS A 81 3.47 20.32 -8.23
CA HIS A 81 3.03 21.52 -8.92
C HIS A 81 3.43 22.82 -8.20
N THR A 82 3.45 22.81 -6.86
CA THR A 82 3.93 23.95 -6.06
C THR A 82 5.45 24.10 -6.12
N GLY A 83 6.22 23.00 -6.15
CA GLY A 83 7.67 23.04 -6.36
C GLY A 83 8.05 23.62 -7.71
N ASP A 84 7.38 23.18 -8.78
CA ASP A 84 7.56 23.67 -10.16
C ASP A 84 7.24 25.17 -10.32
N GLU A 85 6.30 25.71 -9.53
CA GLU A 85 5.97 27.14 -9.53
C GLU A 85 6.95 28.00 -8.72
N ILE A 86 7.58 27.43 -7.70
CA ILE A 86 8.60 28.10 -6.90
C ILE A 86 9.91 28.16 -7.68
N ASP A 87 10.37 27.05 -8.27
CA ASP A 87 11.59 27.00 -9.10
C ASP A 87 11.49 27.96 -10.29
N ARG A 88 10.37 27.98 -11.02
CA ARG A 88 10.18 28.94 -12.13
C ARG A 88 10.19 30.40 -11.68
N ARG A 89 9.79 30.70 -10.44
CA ARG A 89 9.84 32.07 -9.91
C ARG A 89 11.25 32.47 -9.50
N GLU A 90 12.04 31.56 -8.95
CA GLU A 90 13.45 31.82 -8.62
C GLU A 90 14.29 32.02 -9.88
N ASP A 91 14.07 31.21 -10.93
CA ASP A 91 14.75 31.36 -12.23
C ASP A 91 14.46 32.73 -12.88
N LEU A 92 13.20 33.19 -12.85
CA LEU A 92 12.81 34.49 -13.41
C LEU A 92 13.35 35.70 -12.63
N LEU A 93 13.66 35.51 -11.34
CA LEU A 93 14.29 36.53 -10.51
C LEU A 93 15.81 36.54 -10.68
N ALA A 94 16.43 35.39 -10.98
CA ALA A 94 17.86 35.29 -11.26
C ALA A 94 18.25 35.91 -12.62
N ASP A 95 17.37 35.86 -13.62
CA ASP A 95 17.61 36.43 -14.95
C ASP A 95 17.42 37.97 -15.04
N ASN A 96 16.90 38.61 -13.98
CA ASN A 96 16.66 40.07 -13.91
C ASN A 96 17.65 40.82 -12.99
N ALA A 97 18.72 40.17 -12.52
CA ALA A 97 19.79 40.76 -11.70
C ALA A 97 21.08 40.96 -12.52
#